data_AF-A0A849R0K3-F1
#
_entry.id   AF-A0A849R0K3-F1
#
_cell.length_a   1.000
_cell.length_b   1.000
_cell.length_c   1.000
_cell.angle_alpha   90.00
_cell.angle_beta   90.00
_cell.angle_gamma   90.00
#
_symmetry.space_group_name_H-M   'P 1'
#
loop_
_entity.id
_entity.type
_entity.pdbx_description
1 polymer ?
#
loop_
_entity_poly.entity_id
_entity_poly.type
_entity_poly.pdbx_seq_one_letter_code
_entity_poly.pdbx_strand_id
1 'polypeptide(L)'
;MTVVAGVGNILRGDDAIGSLVISELVADGVDGRCTLLDCGVAPESFIGVFEREKNGKIILIDAVDMGKSPGVVEIVDTKKIAGILFSTHKLPLGMTLKYLEKTDATIVFIGVQPKATGFGVE
;
A
#
# COMPACT_ATOMS: atom_id res chain seq x y z
N MET A 1 -6.24 15.70 7.16
CA MET A 1 -6.38 15.42 5.71
C MET A 1 -6.06 13.93 5.51
N THR A 2 -6.49 13.33 4.40
CA THR A 2 -6.34 11.88 4.16
C THR A 2 -5.43 11.66 2.96
N VAL A 3 -4.50 10.71 3.07
CA VAL A 3 -3.68 10.19 1.98
C VAL A 3 -4.11 8.75 1.70
N VAL A 4 -4.31 8.41 0.44
CA VAL A 4 -4.46 7.03 -0.02
C VAL A 4 -3.26 6.72 -0.91
N ALA A 5 -2.50 5.70 -0.53
CA ALA A 5 -1.27 5.32 -1.19
C ALA A 5 -1.34 3.85 -1.62
N GLY A 6 -1.25 3.62 -2.92
CA GLY A 6 -1.17 2.31 -3.54
C GLY A 6 0.28 1.88 -3.72
N VAL A 7 0.59 0.64 -3.37
CA VAL A 7 1.91 0.02 -3.53
C VAL A 7 1.73 -1.21 -4.41
N GLY A 8 2.67 -1.42 -5.33
CA GLY A 8 2.58 -2.54 -6.24
C GLY A 8 3.48 -2.43 -7.46
N ASN A 9 3.61 -3.54 -8.19
CA ASN A 9 4.29 -3.58 -9.48
C ASN A 9 3.31 -3.97 -10.59
N ILE A 10 3.00 -3.01 -11.45
CA ILE A 10 2.11 -3.21 -12.61
C ILE A 10 2.56 -4.31 -13.59
N LEU A 11 3.83 -4.74 -13.53
CA LEU A 11 4.38 -5.78 -14.39
C LEU A 11 4.25 -7.19 -13.78
N ARG A 12 3.65 -7.33 -12.60
CA ARG A 12 3.65 -8.55 -11.79
C ARG A 12 2.24 -9.02 -11.40
N GLY A 13 1.31 -9.02 -12.34
CA GLY A 13 -0.05 -9.55 -12.14
C GLY A 13 -0.77 -8.89 -10.98
N ASP A 14 -1.24 -9.67 -10.02
CA ASP A 14 -2.02 -9.18 -8.88
C ASP A 14 -1.22 -8.23 -7.95
N ASP A 15 0.11 -8.19 -8.07
CA ASP A 15 0.95 -7.21 -7.37
C ASP A 15 0.65 -5.78 -7.81
N ALA A 16 -0.01 -5.58 -8.96
CA ALA A 16 -0.43 -4.29 -9.48
C ALA A 16 -1.58 -3.64 -8.70
N ILE A 17 -2.26 -4.38 -7.81
CA ILE A 17 -3.55 -3.97 -7.25
C ILE A 17 -3.53 -2.60 -6.58
N GLY A 18 -2.46 -2.25 -5.84
CA GLY A 18 -2.35 -0.96 -5.19
C GLY A 18 -2.34 0.19 -6.21
N SER A 19 -1.52 0.10 -7.25
CA SER A 19 -1.45 1.09 -8.32
C SER A 19 -2.76 1.18 -9.11
N LEU A 20 -3.41 0.04 -9.39
CA LEU A 20 -4.69 0.01 -10.09
C LEU A 20 -5.80 0.71 -9.30
N VAL A 21 -5.90 0.47 -7.99
CA VAL A 21 -6.89 1.16 -7.15
C VAL A 21 -6.68 2.67 -7.17
N ILE A 22 -5.43 3.15 -7.15
CA ILE A 22 -5.17 4.59 -7.25
C ILE A 22 -5.60 5.15 -8.59
N SER A 23 -5.29 4.45 -9.70
CA SER A 23 -5.73 4.84 -11.03
C SER A 23 -7.25 4.96 -11.13
N GLU A 24 -7.99 3.99 -10.61
CA GLU A 24 -9.46 4.01 -10.60
C GLU A 24 -10.01 5.15 -9.74
N LEU A 25 -9.45 5.41 -8.55
CA LEU A 25 -9.88 6.53 -7.70
C LEU A 25 -9.65 7.89 -8.35
N VAL A 26 -8.57 8.03 -9.13
CA VAL A 26 -8.32 9.24 -9.94
C VAL A 26 -9.36 9.37 -11.05
N ALA A 27 -9.65 8.28 -11.77
CA ALA A 27 -10.68 8.27 -12.82
C ALA A 27 -12.07 8.64 -12.29
N ASP A 28 -12.38 8.23 -11.06
CA ASP A 28 -13.62 8.56 -10.35
C ASP A 28 -13.64 9.99 -9.75
N GLY A 29 -12.57 10.77 -9.89
CA GLY A 29 -12.49 12.17 -9.42
C GLY A 29 -12.40 12.31 -7.89
N VAL A 30 -11.79 11.33 -7.22
CA VAL A 30 -11.63 11.33 -5.75
C VAL A 30 -10.46 12.20 -5.28
N ASP A 31 -9.56 12.58 -6.19
CA ASP A 31 -8.37 13.42 -5.96
C ASP A 31 -8.69 14.81 -5.36
N GLY A 32 -9.89 15.33 -5.57
CA GLY A 32 -10.39 16.55 -4.91
C GLY A 32 -10.74 16.40 -3.43
N ARG A 33 -10.80 15.17 -2.90
CA ARG A 33 -11.23 14.87 -1.51
C ARG A 33 -10.09 14.35 -0.62
N CYS A 34 -9.06 13.78 -1.22
CA CYS A 34 -7.88 13.26 -0.54
C CYS A 34 -6.68 13.21 -1.49
N THR A 35 -5.48 13.17 -0.93
CA THR A 35 -4.26 12.99 -1.72
C THR A 35 -4.16 11.53 -2.15
N LEU A 36 -4.14 11.28 -3.46
CA LEU A 36 -3.95 9.95 -4.03
C LEU A 36 -2.49 9.79 -4.50
N LEU A 37 -1.83 8.71 -4.10
CA LEU A 37 -0.42 8.44 -4.42
C LEU A 37 -0.28 7.03 -4.98
N ASP A 38 0.21 6.92 -6.22
CA ASP A 38 0.76 5.66 -6.70
C ASP A 38 2.24 5.61 -6.32
N CYS A 39 2.57 4.76 -5.36
CA CYS A 39 3.93 4.59 -4.87
C CYS A 39 4.74 3.56 -5.67
N GLY A 40 4.09 2.81 -6.57
CA GLY A 40 4.69 1.68 -7.26
C GLY A 40 5.44 0.76 -6.30
N VAL A 41 6.68 0.43 -6.63
CA VAL A 41 7.54 -0.46 -5.81
C VAL A 41 8.34 0.26 -4.71
N ALA A 42 8.24 1.59 -4.59
CA ALA A 42 9.14 2.39 -3.76
C ALA A 42 8.40 3.43 -2.87
N PRO A 43 7.53 3.00 -1.94
CA PRO A 43 6.78 3.89 -1.03
C PRO A 43 7.64 4.79 -0.15
N GLU A 44 8.88 4.40 0.15
CA GLU A 44 9.85 5.17 0.92
C GLU A 44 10.24 6.50 0.23
N SER A 45 10.13 6.56 -1.09
CA SER A 45 10.35 7.79 -1.86
C SER A 45 9.30 8.87 -1.56
N PHE A 46 8.19 8.49 -0.91
CA PHE A 46 7.07 9.37 -0.59
C PHE A 46 7.02 9.79 0.88
N ILE A 47 8.06 9.48 1.69
CA ILE A 47 8.10 9.87 3.11
C ILE A 47 7.84 11.36 3.32
N GLY A 48 8.44 12.23 2.51
CA GLY A 48 8.21 13.68 2.60
C GLY A 48 6.76 14.10 2.34
N VAL A 49 5.97 13.29 1.63
CA VAL A 49 4.52 13.51 1.46
C VAL A 49 3.78 13.06 2.72
N PHE A 50 4.08 11.88 3.24
CA PHE A 50 3.48 11.37 4.48
C PHE A 50 3.80 12.25 5.70
N GLU A 51 4.98 12.88 5.74
CA GLU A 51 5.38 13.84 6.78
C GLU A 51 4.46 15.05 6.89
N ARG A 52 3.98 15.54 5.75
CA ARG A 52 3.03 16.66 5.72
C ARG A 52 1.68 16.26 6.34
N GLU A 53 1.41 14.96 6.41
CA GLU A 53 0.17 14.35 6.88
C GLU A 53 0.36 13.62 8.21
N LYS A 54 1.43 13.95 8.94
CA LYS A 54 1.82 13.32 10.22
C LYS A 54 0.77 13.36 11.35
N ASN A 55 -0.30 14.14 11.22
CA ASN A 55 -1.42 14.22 12.17
C ASN A 55 -2.77 13.83 11.51
N GLY A 56 -2.72 13.26 10.31
CA GLY A 56 -3.87 12.96 9.46
C GLY A 56 -4.23 11.47 9.44
N LYS A 57 -4.70 11.01 8.27
CA LYS A 57 -5.00 9.60 8.02
C LYS A 57 -4.22 9.13 6.79
N ILE A 58 -3.58 7.97 6.89
CA ILE A 58 -2.84 7.36 5.79
C ILE A 58 -3.43 5.97 5.57
N ILE A 59 -3.95 5.75 4.36
CA ILE A 59 -4.47 4.47 3.91
C ILE A 59 -3.46 3.89 2.92
N LEU A 60 -2.87 2.75 3.26
CA LEU A 60 -1.96 2.01 2.40
C LEU A 60 -2.69 0.83 1.78
N ILE A 61 -2.42 0.53 0.51
CA ILE A 61 -3.04 -0.58 -0.23
C ILE A 61 -1.93 -1.37 -0.94
N ASP A 62 -1.83 -2.68 -0.69
CA ASP A 62 -0.83 -3.57 -1.29
C ASP A 62 -1.39 -4.98 -1.52
N ALA A 63 -0.79 -5.73 -2.45
CA ALA A 63 -1.00 -7.16 -2.55
C ALA A 63 -0.25 -7.87 -1.41
N VAL A 64 -0.96 -8.58 -0.54
CA VAL A 64 -0.38 -9.23 0.63
C VAL A 64 -0.78 -10.70 0.64
N ASP A 65 0.21 -11.59 0.63
CA ASP A 65 -0.04 -13.01 0.85
C ASP A 65 -0.38 -13.25 2.33
N MET A 66 -1.67 -13.49 2.57
CA MET A 66 -2.26 -13.74 3.87
C MET A 66 -2.59 -15.24 4.07
N GLY A 67 -2.24 -16.09 3.10
CA GLY A 67 -2.63 -17.51 3.09
C GLY A 67 -4.14 -17.73 2.96
N LYS A 68 -4.86 -16.79 2.34
CA LYS A 68 -6.32 -16.81 2.17
C LYS A 68 -6.71 -17.10 0.72
N SER A 69 -8.02 -17.16 0.45
CA SER A 69 -8.51 -17.25 -0.91
C SER A 69 -8.18 -15.98 -1.70
N PRO A 70 -7.80 -16.08 -2.99
CA PRO A 70 -7.53 -14.91 -3.82
C PRO A 70 -8.66 -13.88 -3.82
N GLY A 71 -8.32 -12.60 -3.80
CA GLY A 71 -9.27 -11.48 -3.76
C GLY A 71 -9.82 -11.15 -2.37
N VAL A 72 -9.47 -11.91 -1.32
CA VAL A 72 -9.83 -11.54 0.06
C VAL A 72 -9.15 -10.21 0.43
N VAL A 73 -9.95 -9.27 0.93
CA VAL A 73 -9.51 -7.94 1.37
C VAL A 73 -9.60 -7.86 2.89
N GLU A 74 -8.52 -7.44 3.55
CA GLU A 74 -8.51 -7.22 4.98
C GLU A 74 -7.73 -5.99 5.40
N ILE A 75 -8.14 -5.38 6.52
CA ILE A 75 -7.31 -4.43 7.23
C ILE A 75 -6.25 -5.24 7.97
N VAL A 76 -5.00 -5.05 7.56
CA VAL A 76 -3.87 -5.80 8.08
C VAL A 76 -3.24 -5.02 9.24
N ASP A 77 -3.16 -5.67 10.39
CA ASP A 77 -2.47 -5.13 11.57
C ASP A 77 -0.97 -5.06 11.28
N THR A 78 -0.44 -3.85 11.07
CA THR A 78 0.96 -3.61 10.71
C THR A 78 1.95 -4.25 11.70
N LYS A 79 1.57 -4.45 12.96
CA LYS A 79 2.39 -5.12 13.98
C LYS A 79 2.50 -6.63 13.75
N LYS A 80 1.51 -7.26 13.10
CA LYS A 80 1.52 -8.70 12.75
C LYS A 80 2.27 -9.00 11.46
N ILE A 81 2.49 -8.00 10.61
CA ILE A 81 3.16 -8.13 9.30
C ILE A 81 4.68 -8.09 9.45
N ALA A 82 5.20 -7.85 10.67
CA ALA A 82 6.63 -7.89 10.95
C ALA A 82 7.31 -9.18 10.44
N GLY A 83 6.60 -10.32 10.35
CA GLY A 83 7.12 -11.55 9.76
C GLY A 83 7.06 -11.63 8.22
N ILE A 84 6.09 -10.98 7.58
CA ILE A 84 5.85 -10.98 6.11
C ILE A 84 6.73 -9.91 5.43
N LEU A 85 7.08 -8.83 6.14
CA LEU A 85 7.93 -7.73 5.66
C LEU A 85 9.41 -8.12 5.44
N PHE A 86 9.84 -9.32 5.84
CA PHE A 86 11.21 -9.82 5.63
C PHE A 86 11.39 -10.62 4.33
N SER A 87 10.42 -10.59 3.41
CA SER A 87 10.74 -10.88 2.01
C SER A 87 11.58 -9.74 1.46
N THR A 88 12.69 -10.05 0.79
CA THR A 88 13.62 -9.06 0.20
C THR A 88 12.94 -8.14 -0.82
N HIS A 89 11.77 -8.52 -1.33
CA HIS A 89 10.94 -7.71 -2.22
C HIS A 89 9.96 -6.74 -1.51
N LYS A 90 9.85 -6.78 -0.18
CA LYS A 90 8.95 -5.92 0.63
C LYS A 90 9.67 -5.00 1.63
N LEU A 91 11.00 -5.02 1.65
CA LEU A 91 11.86 -4.11 2.44
C LEU A 91 11.48 -2.62 2.34
N PRO A 92 11.14 -2.08 1.15
CA PRO A 92 10.78 -0.66 1.00
C PRO A 92 9.51 -0.27 1.78
N LEU A 93 8.49 -1.14 1.77
CA LEU A 93 7.24 -0.94 2.51
C LEU A 93 7.46 -1.05 4.03
N GLY A 94 8.29 -2.01 4.47
CA GLY A 94 8.60 -2.18 5.89
C GLY A 94 9.30 -0.96 6.51
N MET A 95 10.21 -0.32 5.77
CA MET A 95 10.84 0.93 6.20
C MET A 95 9.82 2.09 6.29
N THR A 96 8.94 2.18 5.30
CA THR A 96 7.85 3.17 5.29
C THR A 96 6.94 2.99 6.51
N LEU A 97 6.48 1.78 6.80
CA LEU A 97 5.62 1.51 7.96
C LEU A 97 6.31 1.85 9.29
N LYS A 98 7.58 1.46 9.47
CA LYS A 98 8.37 1.81 10.66
C LYS A 98 8.54 3.32 10.85
N TYR A 99 8.62 4.06 9.75
CA TYR A 99 8.66 5.52 9.80
C TYR A 99 7.29 6.07 10.23
N LEU A 100 6.21 5.63 9.58
CA LEU A 100 4.86 6.09 9.86
C LEU A 100 4.42 5.80 11.30
N GLU A 101 4.83 4.67 11.88
CA GLU A 101 4.61 4.33 13.29
C GLU A 101 5.17 5.35 14.29
N LYS A 102 6.11 6.21 13.87
CA LYS A 102 6.66 7.30 14.69
C LYS A 102 5.89 8.61 14.56
N THR A 103 4.88 8.65 13.72
CA THR A 103 4.01 9.81 13.51
C THR A 103 2.71 9.67 14.30
N ASP A 104 1.99 10.78 14.50
CA ASP A 104 0.65 10.77 15.12
C ASP A 104 -0.46 10.44 14.10
N ALA A 105 -0.10 10.02 12.88
CA ALA A 105 -1.05 9.72 11.83
C ALA A 105 -1.79 8.42 12.14
N THR A 106 -3.09 8.39 11.86
CA THR A 106 -3.84 7.13 11.86
C THR A 106 -3.52 6.36 10.59
N ILE A 107 -2.89 5.19 10.75
CA ILE A 107 -2.50 4.35 9.62
C ILE A 107 -3.49 3.19 9.48
N VAL A 108 -4.03 3.01 8.28
CA VAL A 108 -4.82 1.85 7.90
C VAL A 108 -4.11 1.16 6.75
N PHE A 109 -3.75 -0.11 6.92
CA PHE A 109 -3.16 -0.89 5.84
C PHE A 109 -4.18 -1.90 5.34
N ILE A 110 -4.49 -1.86 4.05
CA ILE A 110 -5.43 -2.74 3.37
C ILE A 110 -4.62 -3.71 2.51
N GLY A 111 -4.71 -4.99 2.83
CA GLY A 111 -4.09 -6.06 2.09
C GLY A 111 -5.11 -6.77 1.22
N VAL A 112 -4.75 -7.05 -0.03
CA VAL A 112 -5.52 -7.90 -0.94
C VAL A 112 -4.75 -9.18 -1.19
N GLN A 113 -5.37 -10.34 -0.97
CA GLN A 113 -4.75 -11.63 -1.25
C GLN A 113 -4.57 -11.81 -2.76
N PRO A 114 -3.32 -11.93 -3.27
CA PRO A 114 -3.10 -12.22 -4.68
C PRO A 114 -3.36 -13.71 -4.98
N LYS A 115 -3.72 -14.00 -6.23
CA LYS A 115 -3.67 -15.32 -6.85
C LYS A 115 -2.27 -15.59 -7.43
N ALA A 116 -1.68 -14.61 -8.11
CA ALA A 116 -0.36 -14.74 -8.73
C ALA A 116 0.37 -13.39 -8.89
N THR A 117 1.66 -13.35 -8.49
CA THR A 117 2.51 -12.13 -8.52
C THR A 117 3.79 -12.29 -9.36
N GLY A 118 3.72 -13.12 -10.41
CA GLY A 118 4.82 -13.39 -11.33
C GLY A 118 4.98 -12.31 -12.40
N PHE A 119 6.20 -12.11 -12.89
CA PHE A 119 6.43 -11.24 -14.05
C PHE A 119 5.68 -11.74 -15.29
N GLY A 120 4.93 -10.84 -15.94
CA GLY A 120 4.18 -11.16 -17.15
C GLY A 120 3.00 -12.11 -16.94
N VAL A 121 2.57 -12.30 -15.68
CA VAL A 121 1.32 -12.97 -15.36
C VAL A 121 0.20 -11.91 -15.38
N GLU A 122 -0.89 -12.22 -16.08
CA GLU A 122 -2.16 -11.47 -16.03
C GLU A 122 -3.15 -12.14 -15.07
#